data_AF-A0A098YCH1-F1
#
_entry.id   AF-A0A098YCH1-F1
#
_cell.length_a   1.000
_cell.length_b   1.000
_cell.length_c   1.000
_cell.angle_alpha   90.00
_cell.angle_beta   90.00
_cell.angle_gamma   90.00
#
_symmetry.space_group_name_H-M   'P 1'
#
loop_
_entity.id
_entity.type
_entity.pdbx_description
1 polymer ?
#
loop_
_entity_poly.entity_id
_entity_poly.type
_entity_poly.pdbx_seq_one_letter_code
_entity_poly.pdbx_strand_id
1 'polypeptide(L)'
;MLRSYVNLFIRLVEAAGAIVIFVGAVIAAVQFVRAAVRGRHRDEFVRVRLGLARYLLLGLEFQLASDVLRTAIAPSFAEIGKLAAIAAIRTALNYFLGKEIAEEREEVEKNEERQRDGGDRT
;
A
#
# COMPACT_ATOMS: atom_id res chain seq x y z
N MET A 1 -13.33 -15.19 28.22
CA MET A 1 -13.14 -16.38 27.36
C MET A 1 -13.43 -16.08 25.90
N LEU A 2 -14.68 -15.79 25.48
CA LEU A 2 -15.02 -15.55 24.06
C LEU A 2 -14.21 -14.41 23.40
N ARG A 3 -14.04 -13.26 24.09
CA ARG A 3 -13.22 -12.13 23.61
C ARG A 3 -11.76 -12.52 23.33
N SER A 4 -11.19 -13.41 24.13
CA SER A 4 -9.80 -13.88 23.95
C SER A 4 -9.65 -14.74 22.70
N TYR A 5 -10.61 -15.63 22.44
CA TYR A 5 -10.63 -16.46 21.24
C TYR A 5 -10.83 -15.63 19.97
N VAL A 6 -11.75 -14.66 19.99
CA VAL A 6 -11.98 -13.79 18.83
C VAL A 6 -10.77 -12.88 18.56
N ASN A 7 -10.14 -12.33 19.60
CA ASN A 7 -8.92 -11.53 19.43
C ASN A 7 -7.75 -12.35 18.87
N LEU A 8 -7.62 -13.61 19.28
CA LEU A 8 -6.65 -14.53 18.68
C LEU A 8 -6.97 -14.76 17.20
N PHE A 9 -8.24 -15.01 16.87
CA PHE A 9 -8.69 -15.23 15.49
C PHE A 9 -8.42 -14.01 14.60
N ILE A 10 -8.72 -12.80 15.06
CA ILE A 10 -8.43 -11.54 14.36
C ILE A 10 -6.93 -11.43 14.05
N ARG A 11 -6.05 -11.71 15.03
CA ARG A 11 -4.60 -11.66 14.81
C ARG A 11 -4.12 -12.71 13.81
N LEU A 12 -4.72 -13.90 13.80
CA LEU A 12 -4.39 -14.93 12.82
C LEU A 12 -4.80 -14.52 11.41
N VAL A 13 -5.99 -13.93 11.26
CA VAL A 13 -6.48 -13.42 9.97
C VAL A 13 -5.60 -12.26 9.48
N GLU A 14 -5.22 -11.34 10.36
CA GLU A 14 -4.31 -10.24 10.06
C GLU A 14 -2.92 -10.75 9.65
N ALA A 15 -2.37 -11.73 10.38
CA ALA A 15 -1.11 -12.36 10.05
C ALA A 15 -1.17 -13.09 8.70
N ALA A 16 -2.27 -13.79 8.40
CA ALA A 16 -2.47 -14.45 7.12
C ALA A 16 -2.47 -13.43 5.96
N GLY A 17 -3.20 -12.32 6.09
CA GLY A 17 -3.19 -11.24 5.11
C GLY A 17 -1.80 -10.63 4.91
N ALA A 18 -1.08 -10.36 6.00
CA ALA A 18 0.29 -9.85 5.95
C ALA A 18 1.26 -10.82 5.26
N ILE A 19 1.15 -12.11 5.54
CA ILE A 19 1.96 -13.16 4.89
C ILE A 19 1.67 -13.21 3.40
N VAL A 20 0.41 -13.18 2.98
CA VAL A 20 0.03 -13.19 1.56
C VAL A 20 0.62 -12.00 0.82
N ILE A 21 0.52 -10.79 1.39
CA ILE A 21 1.11 -9.56 0.83
C ILE A 21 2.63 -9.71 0.73
N PHE A 22 3.27 -10.16 1.81
CA PHE A 22 4.72 -10.31 1.87
C PHE A 22 5.23 -11.30 0.81
N VAL A 23 4.59 -12.47 0.70
CA VAL A 23 4.93 -13.48 -0.31
C VAL A 23 4.77 -12.91 -1.73
N GLY A 24 3.66 -12.22 -2.00
CA GLY A 24 3.43 -11.56 -3.28
C GLY A 24 4.50 -10.52 -3.63
N ALA A 25 4.89 -9.70 -2.65
CA ALA A 25 5.94 -8.70 -2.80
C ALA A 25 7.31 -9.34 -3.08
N VAL A 26 7.68 -10.40 -2.36
CA VAL A 26 8.94 -11.13 -2.58
C VAL A 26 8.96 -11.75 -3.98
N ILE A 27 7.88 -12.42 -4.40
CA ILE A 27 7.78 -13.01 -5.74
C ILE A 27 7.91 -11.91 -6.81
N ALA A 28 7.19 -10.80 -6.64
CA ALA A 28 7.22 -9.69 -7.59
C ALA A 28 8.62 -9.07 -7.69
N ALA A 29 9.31 -8.88 -6.56
CA ALA A 29 10.66 -8.33 -6.52
C ALA A 29 11.67 -9.23 -7.25
N VAL A 30 11.65 -10.54 -6.99
CA VAL A 30 12.52 -11.51 -7.67
C VAL A 30 12.28 -11.51 -9.18
N GLN A 31 11.01 -11.50 -9.60
CA GLN A 31 10.66 -11.50 -11.02
C GLN A 31 11.03 -10.18 -11.70
N PHE A 32 10.86 -9.06 -11.00
CA PHE A 32 11.27 -7.74 -11.48
C PHE A 32 12.78 -7.67 -11.73
N VAL A 33 13.60 -8.09 -10.76
CA VAL A 33 15.07 -8.12 -10.91
C VAL A 33 15.48 -9.03 -12.07
N ARG A 34 14.86 -10.21 -12.19
CA ARG A 34 15.13 -11.13 -13.31
C ARG A 34 14.78 -10.54 -14.68
N ALA A 35 13.66 -9.84 -14.79
CA ALA A 35 13.24 -9.19 -16.03
C ALA A 35 14.16 -8.02 -16.41
N ALA A 36 14.58 -7.23 -15.41
CA ALA A 36 15.52 -6.13 -15.59
C ALA A 36 16.89 -6.61 -16.09
N VAL A 37 17.45 -7.66 -15.49
CA VAL A 37 18.74 -8.24 -15.89
C VAL A 37 18.69 -8.86 -17.30
N ARG A 38 17.53 -9.35 -17.75
CA ARG A 38 17.36 -9.97 -19.08
C ARG A 38 17.01 -8.98 -20.20
N GLY A 39 16.95 -7.68 -19.93
CA GLY A 39 16.65 -6.67 -20.96
C GLY A 39 15.22 -6.74 -21.53
N ARG A 40 14.25 -7.26 -20.77
CA ARG A 40 12.85 -7.40 -21.22
C ARG A 40 11.98 -6.34 -20.58
N HIS A 41 11.44 -5.43 -21.39
CA HIS A 41 11.14 -4.11 -20.84
C HIS A 41 9.67 -3.76 -20.60
N ARG A 42 8.67 -4.36 -21.30
CA ARG A 42 7.25 -3.97 -21.10
C ARG A 42 6.33 -5.09 -20.64
N ASP A 43 6.20 -6.17 -21.40
CA ASP A 43 5.19 -7.20 -21.09
C ASP A 43 5.49 -7.98 -19.81
N GLU A 44 6.78 -8.19 -19.50
CA GLU A 44 7.18 -8.84 -18.24
C GLU A 44 6.90 -7.96 -17.03
N PHE A 45 7.11 -6.63 -17.14
CA PHE A 45 6.82 -5.70 -16.05
C PHE A 45 5.31 -5.65 -15.75
N VAL A 46 4.48 -5.62 -16.79
CA VAL A 46 3.02 -5.68 -16.65
C VAL A 46 2.59 -6.99 -15.97
N ARG A 47 3.18 -8.13 -16.37
CA ARG A 47 2.89 -9.42 -15.72
C ARG A 47 3.28 -9.44 -14.24
N VAL A 48 4.45 -8.90 -13.89
CA VAL A 48 4.90 -8.81 -12.49
C VAL A 48 3.94 -7.95 -11.66
N ARG A 49 3.57 -6.78 -12.19
CA ARG A 49 2.61 -5.87 -11.53
C ARG A 49 1.24 -6.51 -11.35
N LEU A 50 0.71 -7.19 -12.37
CA LEU A 50 -0.57 -7.91 -12.26
C LEU A 50 -0.51 -9.06 -11.26
N GLY A 51 0.62 -9.77 -11.21
CA GLY A 51 0.88 -10.79 -10.19
C GLY A 51 0.82 -10.20 -8.79
N LEU A 52 1.60 -9.14 -8.54
CA LEU A 52 1.62 -8.43 -7.25
C LEU A 52 0.21 -7.95 -6.85
N ALA A 53 -0.52 -7.34 -7.78
CA ALA A 53 -1.87 -6.84 -7.54
C ALA A 53 -2.82 -7.94 -7.01
N ARG A 54 -2.71 -9.18 -7.51
CA ARG A 54 -3.53 -10.31 -7.03
C ARG A 54 -3.24 -10.66 -5.57
N TYR A 55 -1.96 -10.71 -5.19
CA TYR A 55 -1.58 -10.97 -3.79
C TYR A 55 -1.99 -9.82 -2.86
N LEU A 56 -1.85 -8.57 -3.31
CA LEU A 56 -2.31 -7.40 -2.56
C LEU A 56 -3.83 -7.45 -2.33
N LEU A 57 -4.62 -7.70 -3.38
CA LEU A 57 -6.07 -7.81 -3.26
C LEU A 57 -6.47 -8.91 -2.29
N LEU A 58 -5.89 -10.11 -2.42
CA LEU A 58 -6.17 -11.21 -1.51
C LEU A 58 -5.81 -10.89 -0.06
N GLY A 59 -4.64 -10.28 0.17
CA GLY A 59 -4.24 -9.86 1.51
C GLY A 59 -5.15 -8.79 2.11
N LEU A 60 -5.66 -7.88 1.29
CA LEU A 60 -6.64 -6.87 1.69
C LEU A 60 -8.00 -7.48 2.05
N GLU A 61 -8.44 -8.54 1.38
CA GLU A 61 -9.66 -9.27 1.77
C GLU A 61 -9.53 -9.87 3.18
N PHE A 62 -8.37 -10.42 3.54
CA PHE A 62 -8.09 -10.89 4.90
C PHE A 62 -8.07 -9.73 5.91
N GLN A 63 -7.42 -8.61 5.59
CA GLN A 63 -7.39 -7.44 6.47
C GLN A 63 -8.81 -6.88 6.69
N LEU A 64 -9.60 -6.76 5.63
CA LEU A 64 -11.00 -6.35 5.71
C LEU A 64 -11.81 -7.30 6.58
N ALA A 65 -11.63 -8.61 6.45
CA ALA A 65 -12.29 -9.59 7.31
C ALA A 65 -11.93 -9.39 8.80
N SER A 66 -10.65 -9.13 9.11
CA SER A 66 -10.21 -8.78 10.47
C SER A 66 -10.89 -7.50 10.98
N ASP A 67 -11.00 -6.46 10.14
CA ASP A 67 -11.62 -5.19 10.53
C ASP A 67 -13.14 -5.31 10.75
N VAL A 68 -13.83 -6.09 9.91
CA VAL A 68 -15.24 -6.45 10.11
C VAL A 68 -15.42 -7.22 11.42
N LEU A 69 -14.54 -8.18 11.72
CA LEU A 69 -14.59 -8.91 12.98
C LEU A 69 -14.38 -7.97 14.17
N ARG A 70 -13.40 -7.06 14.13
CA ARG A 70 -13.15 -6.05 15.18
C ARG A 70 -14.38 -5.17 15.43
N THR A 71 -15.05 -4.71 14.39
CA THR A 71 -16.26 -3.88 14.53
C THR A 71 -17.46 -4.68 15.05
N ALA A 72 -17.60 -5.95 14.67
CA ALA A 72 -18.69 -6.82 15.12
C ALA A 72 -18.63 -7.18 16.63
N ILE A 73 -17.44 -7.19 17.24
CA ILE A 73 -17.25 -7.53 18.67
C ILE A 73 -16.94 -6.33 19.57
N ALA A 74 -16.86 -5.12 19.04
CA ALA A 74 -16.61 -3.92 19.86
C ALA A 74 -17.90 -3.27 20.36
N PRO A 75 -18.24 -3.47 21.65
CA PRO A 75 -18.65 -2.36 22.49
C PRO A 75 -17.57 -2.17 23.55
N SER A 76 -16.50 -1.46 23.20
CA SER A 76 -15.61 -0.81 24.18
C SER A 76 -14.97 0.44 23.54
N PHE A 77 -15.20 1.61 24.15
CA PHE A 77 -14.71 2.90 23.65
C PHE A 77 -13.17 2.95 23.54
N ALA A 78 -12.44 2.17 24.34
CA ALA A 78 -10.99 2.11 24.32
C ALA A 78 -10.41 1.43 23.07
N GLU A 79 -11.06 0.38 22.56
CA GLU A 79 -10.62 -0.30 21.33
C GLU A 79 -10.99 0.52 20.08
N ILE A 80 -12.15 1.17 20.09
CA ILE A 80 -12.54 2.15 19.07
C ILE A 80 -11.52 3.31 19.03
N GLY A 81 -11.12 3.83 20.20
CA GLY A 81 -10.10 4.87 20.29
C GLY A 81 -8.75 4.47 19.70
N LYS A 82 -8.29 3.23 19.91
CA LYS A 82 -7.05 2.73 19.30
C LYS A 82 -7.15 2.60 17.78
N LEU A 83 -8.26 2.07 17.27
CA LEU A 83 -8.50 1.98 15.83
C LEU A 83 -8.58 3.37 15.19
N ALA A 84 -9.30 4.30 15.81
CA ALA A 84 -9.41 5.68 15.35
C ALA A 84 -8.04 6.38 15.33
N ALA A 85 -7.20 6.16 16.34
CA ALA A 85 -5.85 6.71 16.38
C ALA A 85 -4.97 6.17 15.24
N ILE A 86 -4.96 4.86 15.00
CA ILE A 86 -4.20 4.25 13.89
C ILE A 86 -4.70 4.78 12.54
N ALA A 87 -6.02 4.86 12.35
CA ALA A 87 -6.62 5.39 11.14
C ALA A 87 -6.25 6.88 10.92
N ALA A 88 -6.31 7.70 11.97
CA ALA A 88 -5.94 9.11 11.90
C ALA A 88 -4.45 9.30 11.53
N ILE A 89 -3.55 8.53 12.15
CA ILE A 89 -2.11 8.55 11.82
C ILE A 89 -1.90 8.17 10.35
N ARG A 90 -2.55 7.10 9.89
CA ARG A 90 -2.45 6.65 8.49
C ARG A 90 -2.91 7.74 7.53
N THR A 91 -4.05 8.39 7.80
CA THR A 91 -4.57 9.48 6.97
C THR A 91 -3.63 10.67 6.96
N ALA A 92 -3.12 11.09 8.11
CA ALA A 92 -2.20 12.21 8.22
C ALA A 92 -0.90 11.96 7.43
N LEU A 93 -0.28 10.79 7.62
CA LEU A 93 0.95 10.43 6.91
C LEU A 93 0.74 10.34 5.39
N ASN A 94 -0.33 9.68 4.94
CA ASN A 94 -0.64 9.60 3.51
C ASN A 94 -0.94 10.99 2.91
N TYR A 95 -1.59 11.87 3.69
CA TYR A 95 -1.88 13.24 3.26
C TYR A 95 -0.59 14.06 3.09
N PHE A 96 0.30 14.06 4.09
CA PHE A 96 1.57 14.78 4.01
C PHE A 96 2.44 14.29 2.87
N LEU A 97 2.56 12.97 2.73
CA LEU A 97 3.37 12.38 1.66
C LEU A 97 2.78 12.72 0.27
N GLY A 98 1.46 12.63 0.12
CA GLY A 98 0.80 13.02 -1.13
C GLY A 98 0.96 14.49 -1.46
N LYS A 99 0.99 15.36 -0.45
CA LYS A 99 1.23 16.80 -0.59
C LYS A 99 2.66 17.10 -1.03
N GLU A 100 3.65 16.51 -0.37
CA GLU A 100 5.08 16.69 -0.69
C GLU A 100 5.38 16.25 -2.13
N ILE A 101 4.83 15.10 -2.55
CA ILE A 101 4.95 14.61 -3.94
C ILE A 101 4.27 15.56 -4.94
N ALA A 102 3.16 16.19 -4.57
CA ALA A 102 2.47 17.14 -5.44
C ALA A 102 3.28 18.44 -5.62
N GLU A 103 3.86 18.96 -4.53
CA GLU A 103 4.73 20.14 -4.56
C GLU A 103 5.97 19.88 -5.43
N GLU A 104 6.62 18.72 -5.26
CA GLU A 104 7.80 18.35 -6.05
C GLU A 104 7.48 18.20 -7.55
N ARG A 105 6.30 17.68 -7.91
CA ARG A 105 5.85 17.60 -9.31
C ARG A 105 5.64 18.97 -9.94
N GLU A 106 5.03 19.90 -9.23
CA GLU A 106 4.81 21.26 -9.73
C GLU A 106 6.13 22.01 -9.96
N GLU A 107 7.15 21.79 -9.12
CA GLU A 107 8.48 22.38 -9.33
C GLU A 107 9.17 21.83 -10.57
N VAL A 108 9.05 20.53 -10.84
CA VAL A 108 9.61 19.89 -12.03
C VAL A 108 8.93 20.43 -13.30
N GLU A 109 7.59 20.52 -13.32
CA GLU A 109 6.84 21.06 -14.47
C GLU A 109 7.22 22.53 -14.77
N LYS A 110 7.29 23.37 -13.73
CA LYS A 110 7.71 24.78 -13.88
C LYS A 110 9.15 24.93 -14.38
N ASN A 111 10.04 24.00 -14.05
CA ASN A 111 11.43 24.01 -14.52
C ASN A 111 11.54 23.56 -15.98
N GLU A 112 10.73 22.60 -16.42
CA GLU A 112 10.67 22.17 -17.83
C GLU A 112 10.12 23.27 -18.75
N GLU A 113 9.08 24.00 -18.33
CA GLU A 113 8.51 25.12 -19.09
C GLU A 113 9.51 26.27 -19.27
N ARG A 114 10.24 26.65 -18.20
CA ARG A 114 11.29 27.68 -18.29
C ARG A 114 12.44 27.30 -19.21
N GLN A 115 12.78 26.01 -19.28
CA GLN A 115 13.83 25.52 -20.20
C GLN A 115 13.36 25.55 -21.67
N ARG A 116 12.07 25.30 -21.94
CA ARG A 116 11.50 25.40 -23.29
C ARG A 116 11.43 26.84 -23.78
N ASP A 117 10.98 27.78 -22.94
CA ASP A 117 10.85 29.20 -23.32
C ASP A 117 12.19 29.95 -23.41
N GLY A 118 13.24 29.46 -22.72
CA GLY A 118 14.58 30.05 -22.76
C GLY A 118 15.42 29.63 -23.97
N GLY A 119 15.12 28.49 -24.60
CA GLY A 119 15.88 27.96 -25.74
C GLY A 119 15.50 28.52 -27.11
N ASP A 120 14.35 29.19 -27.22
CA ASP A 120 13.82 29.72 -28.50
C ASP A 120 14.24 31.18 -28.80
N ARG A 121 15.02 31.80 -27.90
CA ARG A 121 15.45 33.22 -28.02
C ARG A 121 16.94 33.43 -28.30
N THR A 122 17.68 32.37 -28.61
CA THR A 122 19.10 32.41 -29.04
C THR A 122 19.27 31.74 -30.38
#